data_AF-A0A0C2W136-F1
#
_entry.id   AF-A0A0C2W136-F1
#
_cell.length_a   1.000
_cell.length_b   1.000
_cell.length_c   1.000
_cell.angle_alpha   90.00
_cell.angle_beta   90.00
_cell.angle_gamma   90.00
#
_symmetry.space_group_name_H-M   'P 1'
#
loop_
_entity.id
_entity.type
_entity.pdbx_description
1 polymer ?
#
loop_
_entity_poly.entity_id
_entity_poly.type
_entity_poly.pdbx_seq_one_letter_code
_entity_poly.pdbx_strand_id
1 'polypeptide(L)' 'MPGMRLMCTLDVDLSVLASSLQIRSGSQDTRLYRVDYDICVYFRGTDLRASLEWREGNQIRRASIPTIDPNKHWW' A
#
# COMPACT_ATOMS: atom_id res chain seq x y z
N MET A 1 1.71 24.65 -5.75
CA MET A 1 2.70 24.32 -6.79
C MET A 1 2.00 24.37 -8.14
N PRO A 2 2.18 25.44 -8.93
CA PRO A 2 1.65 25.48 -10.28
C PRO A 2 2.14 24.27 -11.08
N GLY A 3 1.23 23.57 -11.76
CA GLY A 3 1.57 22.42 -12.62
C GLY A 3 1.47 21.03 -11.99
N MET A 4 1.19 20.92 -10.68
CA MET A 4 0.92 19.61 -10.06
C MET A 4 -0.56 19.24 -10.22
N ARG A 5 -0.87 18.04 -10.70
CA ARG A 5 -2.24 17.53 -10.87
C ARG A 5 -2.40 16.20 -10.13
N LEU A 6 -3.53 16.03 -9.44
CA LEU A 6 -3.93 14.73 -8.89
C LEU A 6 -4.19 13.75 -10.04
N MET A 7 -3.41 12.67 -10.09
CA MET A 7 -3.57 11.61 -11.11
C MET A 7 -4.51 10.50 -10.67
N CYS A 8 -4.39 10.02 -9.42
CA CYS A 8 -5.25 9.00 -8.85
C CYS A 8 -5.27 9.06 -7.32
N THR A 9 -6.28 8.43 -6.73
CA THR A 9 -6.27 8.01 -5.33
C THR A 9 -6.08 6.50 -5.27
N LEU A 10 -5.21 6.04 -4.39
CA LEU A 10 -5.04 4.62 -4.08
C LEU A 10 -5.86 4.29 -2.84
N ASP A 11 -6.82 3.39 -2.96
CA ASP A 11 -7.60 2.88 -1.82
C ASP A 11 -7.06 1.49 -1.44
N VAL A 12 -6.49 1.38 -0.25
CA VAL A 12 -5.70 0.21 0.17
C VAL A 12 -6.26 -0.37 1.45
N ASP A 13 -6.70 -1.63 1.38
CA ASP A 13 -7.01 -2.43 2.56
C ASP A 13 -5.72 -2.99 3.17
N LEU A 14 -5.34 -2.46 4.34
CA LEU A 14 -4.15 -2.90 5.09
C LEU A 14 -4.42 -4.10 6.00
N SER A 15 -5.67 -4.60 6.09
CA SER A 15 -6.01 -5.77 6.92
C SER A 15 -5.26 -7.04 6.47
N VAL A 16 -4.89 -7.11 5.19
CA VAL A 16 -4.07 -8.18 4.61
C VAL A 16 -2.68 -8.29 5.24
N LEU A 17 -2.21 -7.25 5.93
CA LEU A 17 -0.92 -7.21 6.61
C LEU A 17 -0.97 -7.78 8.03
N ALA A 18 -2.16 -8.12 8.56
CA ALA A 18 -2.33 -8.53 9.95
C ALA A 18 -1.48 -9.75 10.32
N SER A 19 -1.35 -10.72 9.41
CA SER A 19 -0.51 -11.92 9.60
C SER A 19 0.99 -11.62 9.65
N SER A 20 1.41 -10.45 9.16
CA SER A 20 2.80 -10.02 9.08
C SER A 20 3.19 -9.02 10.17
N LEU A 21 2.30 -8.79 11.15
CA LEU A 21 2.59 -7.94 12.31
C LEU A 21 3.70 -8.55 13.17
N GLN A 22 4.78 -7.79 13.32
CA GLN A 22 5.88 -8.09 14.22
C GLN A 22 5.61 -7.48 15.58
N ILE A 23 5.63 -8.31 16.63
CA ILE A 23 5.63 -7.82 18.01
C ILE A 23 7.06 -7.39 18.34
N ARG A 24 7.21 -6.14 18.77
CA ARG A 24 8.46 -5.60 19.31
C ARG A 24 8.26 -5.25 20.77
N SER A 25 9.14 -5.74 21.62
CA SER A 25 9.17 -5.36 23.03
C SER A 25 9.73 -3.93 23.17
N GLY A 26 8.94 -3.04 23.75
CA GLY A 26 9.39 -1.72 24.17
C GLY A 26 10.20 -1.76 25.46
N SER A 27 10.78 -0.63 25.85
CA SER A 27 11.64 -0.48 27.03
C SER A 27 10.92 -0.63 28.38
N GLN A 28 9.59 -0.78 28.40
CA GLN A 28 8.76 -0.84 29.62
C GLN A 28 7.67 -1.92 29.56
N ASP A 29 7.97 -3.10 28.99
CA ASP A 29 7.00 -4.21 28.82
C ASP A 29 5.77 -3.86 27.94
N THR A 30 5.83 -2.74 27.24
CA THR A 30 4.85 -2.35 26.23
C THR A 30 5.08 -3.14 24.95
N ARG A 31 4.04 -3.85 24.49
CA ARG A 31 4.05 -4.53 23.20
C ARG A 31 3.73 -3.51 22.11
N LEU A 32 4.68 -3.29 21.21
CA LEU A 32 4.50 -2.51 19.99
C LEU A 32 4.32 -3.46 18.82
N TYR A 33 3.47 -3.08 17.86
CA TYR A 33 3.25 -3.84 16.64
C TYR A 33 3.85 -3.05 15.47
N ARG A 34 4.59 -3.73 14.60
CA ARG A 34 5.17 -3.13 13.40
C ARG A 34 4.91 -4.04 12.20
N VAL A 35 4.60 -3.45 11.06
CA VAL A 35 4.66 -4.13 9.76
C VAL A 35 5.40 -3.24 8.77
N ASP A 36 6.23 -3.84 7.95
CA ASP A 36 6.95 -3.16 6.87
C ASP A 36 6.33 -3.59 5.54
N TYR A 37 5.97 -2.62 4.71
CA TYR A 37 5.35 -2.82 3.40
C TYR A 37 5.76 -1.70 2.44
N ASP A 38 5.68 -1.99 1.15
CA ASP A 38 5.93 -1.06 0.05
C ASP A 38 4.64 -0.86 -0.76
N ILE A 39 4.41 0.37 -1.20
CA ILE A 39 3.41 0.68 -2.23
C ILE A 39 4.15 0.88 -3.54
N CYS A 40 3.99 -0.06 -4.46
CA CYS A 40 4.62 -0.02 -5.77
C CYS A 40 3.64 0.56 -6.79
N VAL A 41 3.98 1.72 -7.38
CA VAL A 41 3.17 2.36 -8.42
C VAL A 41 3.86 2.18 -9.78
N TYR A 42 3.13 1.58 -10.72
CA TYR A 42 3.62 1.28 -12.06
C TYR A 42 2.92 2.17 -13.08
N PHE A 43 3.71 2.99 -13.76
CA PHE A 43 3.29 3.80 -14.89
C PHE A 43 3.65 3.07 -16.18
N ARG A 44 2.66 2.55 -16.91
CA ARG A 44 2.86 1.89 -18.21
C ARG A 44 2.05 2.61 -19.28
N GLY A 45 2.64 3.63 -19.88
CA GLY A 45 1.97 4.44 -20.90
C GLY A 45 0.72 5.10 -20.32
N THR A 46 -0.46 4.57 -20.68
CA THR A 46 -1.77 5.01 -20.16
C THR A 46 -2.26 4.23 -18.95
N ASP A 47 -1.68 3.07 -18.66
CA ASP A 47 -2.09 2.21 -17.55
C ASP A 47 -1.38 2.65 -16.27
N LEU A 48 -2.19 2.95 -15.25
CA LEU A 48 -1.74 3.13 -13.88
C LEU A 48 -2.16 1.91 -13.05
N ARG A 49 -1.16 1.21 -12.50
CA ARG A 49 -1.38 0.07 -11.60
C ARG A 49 -0.64 0.29 -10.30
N ALA A 50 -1.19 -0.19 -9.21
CA ALA A 50 -0.52 -0.18 -7.92
C ALA A 50 -0.63 -1.54 -7.24
N SER A 51 0.36 -1.86 -6.42
CA SER A 51 0.32 -3.03 -5.55
C SER A 51 0.89 -2.71 -4.17
N LEU A 52 0.32 -3.39 -3.17
CA LEU A 52 0.86 -3.49 -1.83
C LEU A 52 1.79 -4.70 -1.79
N GLU A 53 3.05 -4.50 -1.43
CA GLU A 53 4.04 -5.56 -1.32
C GLU A 53 4.59 -5.63 0.10
N TRP A 54 4.73 -6.83 0.64
CA TRP A 54 5.28 -7.02 1.99
C TRP A 54 5.97 -8.37 2.12
N ARG A 55 6.75 -8.51 3.18
CA ARG A 55 7.42 -9.77 3.51
C ARG A 55 6.61 -10.53 4.57
N GLU A 56 6.26 -11.77 4.25
CA GLU A 56 5.67 -12.72 5.17
C GLU A 56 6.63 -13.91 5.32
N GLY A 57 7.36 -13.97 6.44
CA GLY A 57 8.47 -14.90 6.61
C GLY A 57 9.58 -14.66 5.57
N ASN A 58 9.86 -15.66 4.73
CA ASN A 58 10.84 -15.57 3.63
C ASN A 58 10.20 -15.30 2.26
N GLN A 59 8.88 -15.07 2.21
CA GLN A 59 8.15 -14.85 0.96
C GLN A 59 7.79 -13.38 0.79
N ILE A 60 7.84 -12.89 -0.45
CA ILE A 60 7.25 -11.61 -0.82
C ILE A 60 5.80 -11.88 -1.23
N ARG A 61 4.89 -11.20 -0.55
CA ARG A 61 3.45 -11.19 -0.85
C ARG A 61 3.10 -9.92 -1.61
N ARG A 62 2.06 -10.00 -2.43
CA ARG A 62 1.54 -8.89 -3.22
C ARG A 62 0.02 -8.90 -3.20
N ALA A 63 -0.58 -7.74 -2.97
CA ALA A 63 -2.00 -7.47 -3.19
C ALA A 63 -2.17 -6.37 -4.23
N SER A 64 -3.12 -6.53 -5.15
CA SER A 64 -3.43 -5.47 -6.12
C SER A 64 -4.23 -4.36 -5.45
N ILE A 65 -3.89 -3.11 -5.75
CA ILE A 65 -4.56 -1.94 -5.21
C ILE A 65 -5.48 -1.35 -6.29
N PRO A 66 -6.78 -1.17 -5.99
CA PRO A 66 -7.68 -0.38 -6.82
C PRO A 66 -7.18 1.06 -6.98
N THR A 67 -7.18 1.54 -8.23
CA THR A 67 -6.92 2.95 -8.54
C THR A 67 -8.24 3.67 -8.81
N ILE A 68 -8.44 4.80 -8.12
CA ILE A 68 -9.57 5.69 -8.37
C ILE A 68 -9.05 6.84 -9.23
N ASP A 69 -9.50 6.90 -10.49
CA ASP A 69 -9.20 8.01 -11.39
C ASP A 69 -10.17 9.17 -11.10
N PRO A 70 -9.66 10.34 -10.66
CA PRO A 70 -10.47 11.50 -10.29
C PRO A 70 -11.20 12.14 -11.49
N ASN A 71 -10.84 11.78 -12.73
CA ASN A 71 -11.48 12.28 -13.96
C ASN A 71 -12.41 11.27 -14.61
N LYS A 72 -12.53 10.06 -14.03
CA LYS A 72 -13.42 9.02 -14.53
C LYS A 72 -14.83 9.30 -14.04
N HIS A 73 -15.54 10.09 -14.82
CA HIS A 73 -16.96 10.32 -14.61
C HIS A 73 -17.75 9.09 -15.07
N TRP A 74 -18.51 8.50 -14.15
CA TRP A 74 -19.39 7.36 -14.43
C TRP A 74 -20.69 7.90 -15.05
N TRP A 75 -20.73 8.01 -16.38
CA TRP A 75 -21.95 8.17 -17.18
C TRP A 75 -22.04 7.06 -18.21
#